data_AF-A0A938GS45-F1
#
_entry.id   AF-A0A938GS45-F1
#
_cell.length_a   1.000
_cell.length_b   1.000
_cell.length_c   1.000
_cell.angle_alpha   90.00
_cell.angle_beta   90.00
_cell.angle_gamma   90.00
#
_symmetry.space_group_name_H-M   'P 1'
#
loop_
_entity.id
_entity.type
_entity.pdbx_description
1 polymer ?
#
loop_
_entity_poly.entity_id
_entity_poly.type
_entity_poly.pdbx_seq_one_letter_code
_entity_poly.pdbx_strand_id
1 'polypeptide(L)'
;PLLGKALAAAPSADGHYRHSLRVALKSQLTVPGVLSTFTTRDDSEATWRVAADVACAVPTAESASFLIRHASRHSEPPANLLKIARHSARFASGIELESLSKLCREKLTANIPQQLELLLAMRKGAAERGELLPGSLRDWASDLLVSTFRAHSTALAGWSHSSIDPTVRGGEVPWVFQERKTAEGRGVQMLSSLPPGGESFTGILNTPEFTLGRSLEFLMAGHDGFPDKALRKENKVLLRDVVSGEALRETYSFRDDRALPVRWDLTGIEGRRVRVEVWDQNTEGAFAWIAIGGFSNAPVAWPTAAPRDLASTSSSTTELGELAKPEVIKPVLQDIVMSSASAPSAVFAASRILSIPFRGQGMVALATLAGADVLTSEIALKTARAAAAGNAEAAIRETVEALRLAPQRVQAQIAQAMAGHPLLAGRLMDAFEATHAPVELLREGDLGDKLQAALPDRKARVQELRSKAGASDGKLQKLAQDRKTGYRASEADAARGAEVFTRHCGACHRVGTTGGLIGPQLDGIGNRGLERLCEDIVDPNRNVDHAFRTRLIILKDGETASGLPRREEGDALVMANALGQEFMVSKKDIAEQRESNNSLMPENFGELLTPGQFNDLLAFLLRPASSPGR
;
A
#
# COMPACT_ATOMS: atom_id res chain seq x y z
N PRO A 1 6.34 -43.77 3.25
CA PRO A 1 6.80 -44.37 4.54
C PRO A 1 8.31 -44.59 4.63
N LEU A 2 8.93 -45.36 3.72
CA LEU A 2 10.38 -45.64 3.78
C LEU A 2 11.24 -44.37 3.70
N LEU A 3 10.97 -43.50 2.72
CA LEU A 3 11.65 -42.19 2.59
C LEU A 3 11.42 -41.28 3.81
N GLY A 4 10.21 -41.31 4.39
CA GLY A 4 9.90 -40.53 5.60
C GLY A 4 10.69 -41.01 6.82
N LYS A 5 10.79 -42.34 7.01
CA LYS A 5 11.61 -42.94 8.06
C LYS A 5 13.10 -42.66 7.86
N ALA A 6 13.59 -42.77 6.62
CA ALA A 6 14.97 -42.44 6.27
C ALA A 6 15.30 -40.97 6.57
N LEU A 7 14.40 -40.05 6.22
CA LEU A 7 14.57 -38.62 6.48
C LEU A 7 14.48 -38.26 7.98
N ALA A 8 13.64 -38.97 8.74
CA ALA A 8 13.58 -38.83 10.19
C ALA A 8 14.87 -39.34 10.88
N ALA A 9 15.47 -40.41 10.35
CA ALA A 9 16.71 -40.99 10.87
C ALA A 9 17.99 -40.29 10.38
N ALA A 10 17.91 -39.47 9.32
CA ALA A 10 19.06 -38.81 8.71
C ALA A 10 19.70 -37.76 9.67
N PRO A 11 21.03 -37.80 9.90
CA PRO A 11 21.73 -36.87 10.79
C PRO A 11 21.49 -35.41 10.44
N SER A 12 21.22 -34.56 11.43
CA SER A 12 20.94 -33.13 11.22
C SER A 12 22.11 -32.36 10.58
N ALA A 13 23.35 -32.81 10.81
CA ALA A 13 24.55 -32.20 10.25
C ALA A 13 24.74 -32.49 8.75
N ASP A 14 24.12 -33.53 8.20
CA ASP A 14 24.22 -33.87 6.77
C ASP A 14 23.09 -33.21 5.97
N GLY A 15 23.28 -31.92 5.68
CA GLY A 15 22.32 -31.12 4.93
C GLY A 15 22.07 -31.65 3.52
N HIS A 16 23.08 -32.22 2.86
CA HIS A 16 22.97 -32.73 1.49
C HIS A 16 22.12 -33.99 1.44
N TYR A 17 22.40 -34.98 2.28
CA TYR A 17 21.61 -36.22 2.33
C TYR A 17 20.14 -35.97 2.68
N ARG A 18 19.90 -35.09 3.67
CA ARG A 18 18.53 -34.66 4.03
C ARG A 18 17.84 -33.97 2.85
N HIS A 19 18.54 -33.10 2.14
CA HIS A 19 17.98 -32.43 0.96
C HIS A 19 17.60 -33.44 -0.14
N SER A 20 18.49 -34.38 -0.48
CA SER A 20 18.21 -35.41 -1.49
C SER A 20 17.00 -36.27 -1.12
N LEU A 21 16.86 -36.67 0.14
CA LEU A 21 15.70 -37.41 0.63
C LEU A 21 14.40 -36.59 0.55
N ARG A 22 14.46 -35.28 0.83
CA ARG A 22 13.31 -34.38 0.67
C ARG A 22 12.89 -34.22 -0.79
N VAL A 23 13.85 -34.09 -1.70
CA VAL A 23 13.57 -34.03 -3.15
C VAL A 23 12.92 -35.33 -3.62
N ALA A 24 13.49 -36.49 -3.25
CA ALA A 24 12.92 -37.79 -3.59
C ALA A 24 11.50 -37.96 -3.01
N LEU A 25 11.29 -37.57 -1.74
CA LEU A 25 9.97 -37.61 -1.11
C LEU A 25 8.99 -36.68 -1.84
N LYS A 26 9.39 -35.46 -2.17
CA LYS A 26 8.56 -34.50 -2.92
C LYS A 26 8.10 -35.09 -4.25
N SER A 27 9.01 -35.70 -5.02
CA SER A 27 8.68 -36.37 -6.29
C SER A 27 7.68 -37.51 -6.12
N GLN A 28 7.67 -38.21 -4.99
CA GLN A 28 6.66 -39.23 -4.70
C GLN A 28 5.32 -38.59 -4.31
N LEU A 29 5.33 -37.53 -3.51
CA LEU A 29 4.11 -36.84 -3.08
C LEU A 29 3.40 -36.09 -4.22
N THR A 30 4.09 -35.81 -5.34
CA THR A 30 3.47 -35.24 -6.55
C THR A 30 2.65 -36.26 -7.35
N VAL A 31 2.82 -37.57 -7.10
CA VAL A 31 2.08 -38.61 -7.82
C VAL A 31 0.62 -38.63 -7.32
N PRO A 32 -0.39 -38.50 -8.21
CA PRO A 32 -1.79 -38.50 -7.80
C PRO A 32 -2.18 -39.74 -6.99
N GLY A 33 -2.91 -39.52 -5.90
CA GLY A 33 -3.42 -40.56 -5.01
C GLY A 33 -2.46 -40.96 -3.89
N VAL A 34 -1.17 -40.62 -3.95
CA VAL A 34 -0.20 -41.02 -2.92
C VAL A 34 -0.53 -40.41 -1.56
N LEU A 35 -0.86 -39.12 -1.52
CA LEU A 35 -1.20 -38.41 -0.29
C LEU A 35 -2.54 -38.89 0.30
N SER A 36 -3.47 -39.31 -0.55
CA SER A 36 -4.75 -39.88 -0.14
C SER A 36 -4.57 -41.21 0.62
N THR A 37 -3.51 -41.98 0.33
CA THR A 37 -3.26 -43.25 1.03
C THR A 37 -3.00 -43.07 2.53
N PHE A 38 -2.54 -41.89 2.98
CA PHE A 38 -2.36 -41.61 4.41
C PHE A 38 -3.68 -41.67 5.20
N THR A 39 -4.84 -41.60 4.53
CA THR A 39 -6.15 -41.72 5.19
C THR A 39 -6.46 -43.11 5.69
N THR A 40 -5.97 -44.13 5.00
CA THR A 40 -6.29 -45.54 5.27
C THR A 40 -5.14 -46.27 5.98
N ARG A 41 -3.98 -45.61 6.12
CA ARG A 41 -2.77 -46.17 6.70
C ARG A 41 -2.60 -45.74 8.16
N ASP A 42 -2.27 -46.69 9.02
CA ASP A 42 -1.87 -46.42 10.41
C ASP A 42 -0.37 -46.09 10.49
N ASP A 43 0.01 -44.93 9.93
CA ASP A 43 1.39 -44.44 9.97
C ASP A 43 1.63 -43.57 11.23
N SER A 44 2.84 -43.68 11.82
CA SER A 44 3.25 -42.90 13.00
C SER A 44 3.21 -41.38 12.79
N GLU A 45 3.02 -40.60 13.86
CA GLU A 45 3.04 -39.12 13.82
C GLU A 45 4.33 -38.55 13.19
N ALA A 46 5.49 -39.15 13.49
CA ALA A 46 6.76 -38.72 12.88
C ALA A 46 6.74 -38.83 11.34
N THR A 47 6.06 -39.86 10.80
CA THR A 47 5.91 -40.02 9.35
C THR A 47 4.97 -38.96 8.77
N TRP A 48 3.87 -38.65 9.47
CA TRP A 48 2.96 -37.58 9.10
C TRP A 48 3.66 -36.21 9.07
N ARG A 49 4.43 -35.86 10.11
CA ARG A 49 5.17 -34.58 10.18
C ARG A 49 6.17 -34.40 9.05
N VAL A 50 6.94 -35.45 8.74
CA VAL A 50 7.92 -35.39 7.64
C VAL A 50 7.22 -35.24 6.29
N ALA A 51 6.11 -35.95 6.07
CA ALA A 51 5.31 -35.81 4.86
C ALA A 51 4.68 -34.41 4.76
N ALA A 52 4.15 -33.86 5.86
CA ALA A 52 3.54 -32.53 5.91
C ALA A 52 4.55 -31.42 5.57
N ASP A 53 5.75 -31.47 6.11
CA ASP A 53 6.77 -30.46 5.84
C ASP A 53 7.20 -30.43 4.36
N VAL A 54 7.20 -31.58 3.69
CA VAL A 54 7.49 -31.68 2.25
C VAL A 54 6.24 -31.39 1.39
N ALA A 55 5.05 -31.77 1.83
CA ALA A 55 3.79 -31.56 1.12
C ALA A 55 3.46 -30.07 0.93
N CYS A 56 3.91 -29.18 1.82
CA CYS A 56 3.83 -27.72 1.63
C CYS A 56 4.61 -27.21 0.39
N ALA A 57 5.42 -28.04 -0.27
CA ALA A 57 6.12 -27.72 -1.52
C ALA A 57 5.47 -28.38 -2.76
N VAL A 58 4.34 -29.06 -2.59
CA VAL A 58 3.62 -29.81 -3.64
C VAL A 58 2.33 -29.04 -3.97
N PRO A 59 2.23 -28.30 -5.09
CA PRO A 59 1.13 -27.38 -5.35
C PRO A 59 -0.12 -28.11 -5.90
N THR A 60 -0.73 -28.99 -5.10
CA THR A 60 -1.89 -29.80 -5.51
C THR A 60 -3.03 -29.75 -4.50
N ALA A 61 -4.27 -29.93 -4.95
CA ALA A 61 -5.43 -30.03 -4.03
C ALA A 61 -5.25 -31.16 -3.02
N GLU A 62 -4.77 -32.32 -3.46
CA GLU A 62 -4.53 -33.49 -2.60
C GLU A 62 -3.53 -33.20 -1.45
N SER A 63 -2.52 -32.38 -1.72
CA SER A 63 -1.58 -31.93 -0.67
C SER A 63 -2.27 -31.02 0.34
N ALA A 64 -3.15 -30.13 -0.09
CA ALA A 64 -3.92 -29.28 0.81
C ALA A 64 -4.86 -30.12 1.68
N SER A 65 -5.55 -31.10 1.11
CA SER A 65 -6.39 -32.08 1.82
C SER A 65 -5.60 -32.79 2.92
N PHE A 66 -4.42 -33.30 2.56
CA PHE A 66 -3.54 -34.01 3.47
C PHE A 66 -3.06 -33.10 4.61
N LEU A 67 -2.64 -31.87 4.29
CA LEU A 67 -2.13 -30.91 5.27
C LEU A 67 -3.20 -30.43 6.26
N ILE A 68 -4.42 -30.18 5.79
CA ILE A 68 -5.56 -29.84 6.66
C ILE A 68 -5.84 -30.99 7.62
N ARG A 69 -5.86 -32.23 7.11
CA ARG A 69 -6.06 -33.42 7.94
C ARG A 69 -4.94 -33.61 8.97
N HIS A 70 -3.69 -33.43 8.54
CA HIS A 70 -2.51 -33.48 9.42
C HIS A 70 -2.63 -32.49 10.56
N ALA A 71 -2.90 -31.22 10.25
CA ALA A 71 -3.00 -30.15 11.24
C ALA A 71 -4.23 -30.30 12.15
N SER A 72 -5.30 -30.95 11.69
CA SER A 72 -6.45 -31.31 12.54
C SER A 72 -6.11 -32.45 13.52
N ARG A 73 -5.33 -33.45 13.07
CA ARG A 73 -4.98 -34.64 13.86
C ARG A 73 -3.84 -34.41 14.86
N HIS A 74 -2.87 -33.58 14.50
CA HIS A 74 -1.64 -33.38 15.27
C HIS A 74 -1.46 -31.92 15.68
N SER A 75 -0.77 -31.70 16.80
CA SER A 75 -0.38 -30.36 17.25
C SER A 75 0.85 -29.88 16.46
N GLU A 76 0.84 -28.64 15.98
CA GLU A 76 1.94 -28.06 15.23
C GLU A 76 2.35 -26.72 15.86
N PRO A 77 3.65 -26.37 15.86
CA PRO A 77 4.09 -25.03 16.21
C PRO A 77 3.36 -23.97 15.38
N PRO A 78 3.10 -22.76 15.91
CA PRO A 78 2.36 -21.70 15.19
C PRO A 78 2.93 -21.38 13.80
N ALA A 79 4.25 -21.37 13.65
CA ALA A 79 4.91 -21.12 12.35
C ALA A 79 4.59 -22.21 11.31
N ASN A 80 4.51 -23.48 11.73
CA ASN A 80 4.16 -24.59 10.85
C ASN A 80 2.67 -24.57 10.49
N LEU A 81 1.80 -24.29 11.46
CA LEU A 81 0.37 -24.11 11.20
C LEU A 81 0.12 -23.01 10.17
N LEU A 82 0.83 -21.89 10.27
CA LEU A 82 0.72 -20.80 9.31
C LEU A 82 1.21 -21.22 7.92
N LYS A 83 2.33 -21.95 7.82
CA LYS A 83 2.84 -22.51 6.56
C LYS A 83 1.82 -23.46 5.91
N ILE A 84 1.22 -24.34 6.71
CA ILE A 84 0.16 -25.27 6.28
C ILE A 84 -1.05 -24.49 5.79
N ALA A 85 -1.54 -23.54 6.59
CA ALA A 85 -2.74 -22.79 6.27
C ALA A 85 -2.59 -21.96 5.00
N ARG A 86 -1.42 -21.32 4.78
CA ARG A 86 -1.12 -20.58 3.53
C ARG A 86 -1.15 -21.48 2.31
N HIS A 87 -0.52 -22.66 2.41
CA HIS A 87 -0.53 -23.63 1.32
C HIS A 87 -1.95 -24.12 1.03
N SER A 88 -2.65 -24.56 2.06
CA SER A 88 -4.00 -25.08 1.94
C SER A 88 -4.98 -24.02 1.43
N ALA A 89 -4.85 -22.77 1.86
CA ALA A 89 -5.69 -21.68 1.36
C ALA A 89 -5.63 -21.51 -0.17
N ARG A 90 -4.47 -21.76 -0.76
CA ARG A 90 -4.26 -21.66 -2.20
C ARG A 90 -4.84 -22.83 -2.99
N PHE A 91 -4.74 -24.06 -2.46
CA PHE A 91 -5.00 -25.28 -3.23
C PHE A 91 -6.21 -26.11 -2.76
N ALA A 92 -6.72 -25.90 -1.55
CA ALA A 92 -7.85 -26.66 -0.99
C ALA A 92 -9.14 -26.36 -1.73
N SER A 93 -9.96 -27.39 -1.98
CA SER A 93 -11.30 -27.25 -2.58
C SER A 93 -12.30 -26.56 -1.63
N GLY A 94 -13.46 -26.15 -2.15
CA GLY A 94 -14.51 -25.47 -1.36
C GLY A 94 -14.91 -26.17 -0.06
N ILE A 95 -15.06 -27.50 -0.06
CA ILE A 95 -15.40 -28.28 1.15
C ILE A 95 -14.27 -28.23 2.18
N GLU A 96 -13.03 -28.24 1.71
CA GLU A 96 -11.84 -28.24 2.55
C GLU A 96 -11.55 -26.86 3.12
N LEU A 97 -11.95 -25.79 2.42
CA LEU A 97 -11.91 -24.43 2.95
C LEU A 97 -12.75 -24.28 4.24
N GLU A 98 -13.87 -24.99 4.38
CA GLU A 98 -14.63 -24.99 5.64
C GLU A 98 -13.84 -25.62 6.78
N SER A 99 -13.19 -26.75 6.51
CA SER A 99 -12.34 -27.44 7.50
C SER A 99 -11.12 -26.60 7.87
N LEU A 100 -10.51 -25.93 6.89
CA LEU A 100 -9.39 -25.03 7.10
C LEU A 100 -9.80 -23.77 7.87
N SER A 101 -10.95 -23.18 7.57
CA SER A 101 -11.52 -22.06 8.31
C SER A 101 -11.69 -22.43 9.79
N LYS A 102 -12.30 -23.58 10.08
CA LYS A 102 -12.43 -24.08 11.46
C LYS A 102 -11.07 -24.25 12.15
N LEU A 103 -10.13 -24.91 11.48
CA LEU A 103 -8.77 -25.12 11.99
C LEU A 103 -8.07 -23.78 12.33
N CYS A 104 -8.13 -22.81 11.42
CA CYS A 104 -7.52 -21.49 11.62
C CYS A 104 -8.19 -20.74 12.77
N ARG A 105 -9.52 -20.77 12.86
CA ARG A 105 -10.28 -20.13 13.95
C ARG A 105 -10.00 -20.74 15.32
N GLU A 106 -9.72 -22.05 15.39
CA GLU A 106 -9.42 -22.72 16.66
C GLU A 106 -7.96 -22.55 17.07
N LYS A 107 -7.03 -22.66 16.12
CA LYS A 107 -5.59 -22.79 16.41
C LYS A 107 -4.76 -21.52 16.16
N LEU A 108 -5.30 -20.51 15.48
CA LEU A 108 -4.60 -19.26 15.13
C LEU A 108 -5.28 -18.00 15.70
N THR A 109 -5.96 -18.14 16.85
CA THR A 109 -6.81 -17.10 17.47
C THR A 109 -6.11 -15.79 17.84
N ALA A 110 -4.80 -15.81 18.09
CA ALA A 110 -4.11 -14.69 18.76
C ALA A 110 -3.64 -13.55 17.84
N ASN A 111 -3.69 -13.70 16.50
CA ASN A 111 -3.12 -12.71 15.58
C ASN A 111 -4.08 -12.34 14.43
N ILE A 112 -4.77 -11.20 14.59
CA ILE A 112 -5.73 -10.66 13.61
C ILE A 112 -5.08 -10.46 12.22
N PRO A 113 -3.90 -9.81 12.08
CA PRO A 113 -3.22 -9.71 10.78
C PRO A 113 -3.01 -11.06 10.07
N GLN A 114 -2.58 -12.09 10.79
CA GLN A 114 -2.40 -13.42 10.20
C GLN A 114 -3.73 -14.05 9.77
N GLN A 115 -4.81 -13.85 10.53
CA GLN A 115 -6.14 -14.32 10.14
C GLN A 115 -6.64 -13.59 8.88
N LEU A 116 -6.43 -12.28 8.78
CA LEU A 116 -6.77 -11.49 7.60
C LEU A 116 -6.02 -12.01 6.37
N GLU A 117 -4.71 -12.23 6.49
CA GLU A 117 -3.86 -12.79 5.43
C GLU A 117 -4.38 -14.15 4.95
N LEU A 118 -4.69 -15.06 5.88
CA LEU A 118 -5.17 -16.41 5.55
C LEU A 118 -6.53 -16.40 4.87
N LEU A 119 -7.45 -15.55 5.33
CA LEU A 119 -8.78 -15.45 4.72
C LEU A 119 -8.70 -14.86 3.31
N LEU A 120 -7.84 -13.87 3.09
CA LEU A 120 -7.55 -13.34 1.75
C LEU A 120 -6.92 -14.38 0.83
N ALA A 121 -5.99 -15.19 1.33
CA ALA A 121 -5.40 -16.29 0.57
C ALA A 121 -6.46 -17.33 0.18
N MET A 122 -7.40 -17.67 1.07
CA MET A 122 -8.50 -18.60 0.78
C MET A 122 -9.45 -18.03 -0.27
N ARG A 123 -9.77 -16.74 -0.15
CA ARG A 123 -10.57 -15.99 -1.13
C ARG A 123 -9.94 -16.01 -2.50
N LYS A 124 -8.64 -15.70 -2.57
CA LYS A 124 -7.87 -15.71 -3.82
C LYS A 124 -7.83 -17.12 -4.44
N GLY A 125 -7.51 -18.14 -3.65
CA GLY A 125 -7.48 -19.53 -4.12
C GLY A 125 -8.83 -20.01 -4.67
N ALA A 126 -9.93 -19.69 -3.99
CA ALA A 126 -11.28 -20.01 -4.47
C ALA A 126 -11.60 -19.29 -5.80
N ALA A 127 -11.25 -18.00 -5.91
CA ALA A 127 -11.47 -17.22 -7.12
C ALA A 127 -10.67 -17.75 -8.32
N GLU A 128 -9.39 -18.14 -8.13
CA GLU A 128 -8.55 -18.76 -9.17
C GLU A 128 -9.18 -20.05 -9.73
N ARG A 129 -9.94 -20.78 -8.91
CA ARG A 129 -10.65 -22.01 -9.30
C ARG A 129 -12.08 -21.79 -9.76
N GLY A 130 -12.59 -20.55 -9.71
CA GLY A 130 -13.99 -20.25 -10.02
C GLY A 130 -14.99 -20.86 -9.02
N GLU A 131 -14.55 -21.17 -7.79
CA GLU A 131 -15.38 -21.75 -6.74
C GLU A 131 -16.10 -20.66 -5.92
N LEU A 132 -17.32 -20.96 -5.47
CA LEU A 132 -18.03 -20.11 -4.52
C LEU A 132 -17.44 -20.28 -3.11
N LEU A 133 -17.34 -19.16 -2.38
CA LEU A 133 -16.86 -19.19 -1.01
C LEU A 133 -17.92 -19.76 -0.06
N PRO A 134 -17.54 -20.70 0.83
CA PRO A 134 -18.46 -21.25 1.82
C PRO A 134 -19.04 -20.18 2.76
N GLY A 135 -20.24 -20.42 3.28
CA GLY A 135 -20.91 -19.53 4.24
C GLY A 135 -20.08 -19.27 5.50
N SER A 136 -19.38 -20.30 5.98
CA SER A 136 -18.49 -20.23 7.15
C SER A 136 -17.31 -19.26 6.99
N LEU A 137 -16.82 -19.05 5.76
CA LEU A 137 -15.78 -18.05 5.48
C LEU A 137 -16.36 -16.63 5.51
N ARG A 138 -17.61 -16.44 5.07
CA ARG A 138 -18.31 -15.16 5.18
C ARG A 138 -18.61 -14.79 6.63
N ASP A 139 -18.97 -15.78 7.46
CA ASP A 139 -19.13 -15.60 8.90
C ASP A 139 -17.81 -15.18 9.55
N TRP A 140 -16.73 -15.92 9.27
CA TRP A 140 -15.40 -15.59 9.80
C TRP A 140 -14.92 -14.21 9.33
N ALA A 141 -15.15 -13.84 8.06
CA ALA A 141 -14.85 -12.49 7.56
C ALA A 141 -15.58 -11.42 8.38
N SER A 142 -16.86 -11.64 8.66
CA SER A 142 -17.69 -10.70 9.43
C SER A 142 -17.17 -10.54 10.86
N ASP A 143 -16.91 -11.66 11.55
CA ASP A 143 -16.36 -11.68 12.91
C ASP A 143 -15.00 -10.96 12.99
N LEU A 144 -14.14 -11.21 12.00
CA LEU A 144 -12.80 -10.65 11.94
C LEU A 144 -12.83 -9.16 11.65
N LEU A 145 -13.68 -8.69 10.73
CA LEU A 145 -13.87 -7.27 10.47
C LEU A 145 -14.41 -6.54 11.70
N VAL A 146 -15.42 -7.10 12.38
CA VAL A 146 -15.95 -6.51 13.62
C VAL A 146 -14.84 -6.39 14.67
N SER A 147 -14.07 -7.45 14.87
CA SER A 147 -12.96 -7.45 15.83
C SER A 147 -11.89 -6.43 15.47
N THR A 148 -11.53 -6.35 14.18
CA THR A 148 -10.51 -5.43 13.68
C THR A 148 -10.93 -3.97 13.82
N PHE A 149 -12.14 -3.61 13.37
CA PHE A 149 -12.63 -2.25 13.50
C PHE A 149 -12.86 -1.83 14.96
N ARG A 150 -13.30 -2.73 15.84
CA ARG A 150 -13.38 -2.46 17.29
C ARG A 150 -12.00 -2.24 17.92
N ALA A 151 -11.00 -2.99 17.49
CA ALA A 151 -9.63 -2.72 17.92
C ALA A 151 -9.19 -1.34 17.42
N HIS A 152 -9.47 -1.00 16.16
CA HIS A 152 -9.09 0.28 15.56
C HIS A 152 -9.74 1.50 16.21
N SER A 153 -10.99 1.42 16.67
CA SER A 153 -11.69 2.56 17.30
C SER A 153 -11.02 3.03 18.60
N THR A 154 -10.26 2.17 19.26
CA THR A 154 -9.60 2.47 20.54
C THR A 154 -8.07 2.43 20.45
N ALA A 155 -7.52 1.80 19.41
CA ALA A 155 -6.09 1.49 19.32
C ALA A 155 -5.16 2.71 19.36
N LEU A 156 -5.56 3.83 18.75
CA LEU A 156 -4.74 5.04 18.75
C LEU A 156 -4.90 5.86 20.03
N ALA A 157 -5.86 5.57 20.91
CA ALA A 157 -6.09 6.34 22.12
C ALA A 157 -6.16 7.88 21.89
N GLY A 158 -6.73 8.30 20.75
CA GLY A 158 -6.85 9.70 20.31
C GLY A 158 -5.59 10.29 19.65
N TRP A 159 -4.51 9.53 19.52
CA TRP A 159 -3.35 9.92 18.72
C TRP A 159 -3.70 9.99 17.24
N SER A 160 -3.03 10.86 16.50
CA SER A 160 -3.23 11.01 15.06
C SER A 160 -1.92 11.26 14.34
N HIS A 161 -1.90 11.06 13.02
CA HIS A 161 -0.72 11.33 12.19
C HIS A 161 -1.10 12.01 10.89
N SER A 162 -0.14 12.69 10.26
CA SER A 162 -0.29 13.31 8.94
C SER A 162 1.01 13.25 8.14
N SER A 163 0.91 13.30 6.81
CA SER A 163 2.07 13.49 5.94
C SER A 163 2.58 14.94 6.04
N ILE A 164 3.89 15.14 5.85
CA ILE A 164 4.52 16.46 5.73
C ILE A 164 4.42 17.00 4.30
N ASP A 165 4.47 16.11 3.31
CA ASP A 165 4.32 16.47 1.90
C ASP A 165 3.18 15.63 1.28
N PRO A 166 2.04 16.24 0.94
CA PRO A 166 0.93 15.54 0.29
C PRO A 166 1.24 15.11 -1.15
N THR A 167 2.41 15.46 -1.70
CA THR A 167 2.83 15.17 -3.09
C THR A 167 3.84 14.02 -3.23
N VAL A 168 4.43 13.57 -2.11
CA VAL A 168 5.34 12.41 -2.06
C VAL A 168 4.52 11.12 -2.15
N ARG A 169 5.00 10.14 -2.95
CA ARG A 169 4.30 8.87 -3.19
C ARG A 169 4.06 8.12 -1.89
N GLY A 170 2.81 7.69 -1.72
CA GLY A 170 2.35 6.70 -0.76
C GLY A 170 2.25 7.26 0.65
N GLY A 171 1.04 7.36 1.20
CA GLY A 171 0.81 7.49 2.64
C GLY A 171 1.27 6.26 3.42
N GLU A 172 2.54 5.92 3.28
CA GLU A 172 3.22 5.01 4.16
C GLU A 172 3.48 5.72 5.48
N VAL A 173 2.58 5.47 6.42
CA VAL A 173 2.67 5.96 7.78
C VAL A 173 4.00 5.48 8.39
N PRO A 174 4.91 6.37 8.83
CA PRO A 174 6.24 5.97 9.29
C PRO A 174 6.20 5.33 10.68
N TRP A 175 5.17 5.67 11.46
CA TRP A 175 5.11 5.40 12.90
C TRP A 175 4.86 3.93 13.20
N VAL A 176 5.89 3.26 13.74
CA VAL A 176 5.90 1.88 14.21
C VAL A 176 6.28 1.80 15.69
N PHE A 177 5.84 0.76 16.40
CA PHE A 177 6.39 0.49 17.72
C PHE A 177 7.79 -0.11 17.61
N GLN A 178 8.72 0.44 18.37
CA GLN A 178 10.07 -0.11 18.52
C GLN A 178 10.50 -0.09 19.98
N GLU A 179 11.20 -1.13 20.40
CA GLU A 179 11.86 -1.12 21.70
C GLU A 179 13.20 -0.41 21.58
N ARG A 180 13.46 0.53 22.50
CA ARG A 180 14.72 1.26 22.62
C ARG A 180 15.23 1.13 24.05
N LYS A 181 16.56 1.10 24.20
CA LYS A 181 17.19 1.05 25.52
C LYS A 181 17.33 2.46 26.09
N THR A 182 17.04 2.64 27.37
CA THR A 182 17.42 3.86 28.09
C THR A 182 18.92 3.89 28.35
N ALA A 183 19.44 5.00 28.89
CA ALA A 183 20.84 5.10 29.31
C ALA A 183 21.24 4.00 30.32
N GLU A 184 20.30 3.56 31.16
CA GLU A 184 20.47 2.49 32.15
C GLU A 184 20.28 1.07 31.57
N GLY A 185 20.02 0.96 30.26
CA GLY A 185 19.88 -0.33 29.57
C GLY A 185 18.49 -0.98 29.67
N ARG A 186 17.50 -0.30 30.27
CA ARG A 186 16.11 -0.76 30.32
C ARG A 186 15.45 -0.62 28.95
N GLY A 187 14.76 -1.67 28.49
CA GLY A 187 13.92 -1.60 27.28
C GLY A 187 12.64 -0.78 27.52
N VAL A 188 12.34 0.13 26.58
CA VAL A 188 11.12 0.93 26.56
C VAL A 188 10.55 0.91 25.15
N GLN A 189 9.25 0.66 25.04
CA GLN A 189 8.53 0.76 23.77
C GLN A 189 8.28 2.24 23.43
N MET A 190 8.59 2.60 22.19
CA MET A 190 8.46 3.96 21.65
C MET A 190 7.75 3.91 20.30
N LEU A 191 7.05 4.98 19.94
CA LEU A 191 6.61 5.19 18.56
C LEU A 191 7.76 5.83 17.79
N SER A 192 8.23 5.15 16.75
CA SER A 192 9.38 5.52 15.95
C SER A 192 8.98 5.71 14.49
N SER A 193 9.53 6.73 13.84
CA SER A 193 9.42 6.96 12.40
C SER A 193 10.39 6.11 11.57
N LEU A 194 11.03 5.10 12.18
CA LEU A 194 11.97 4.17 11.53
C LEU A 194 11.29 2.83 11.20
N PRO A 195 10.45 2.71 10.16
CA PRO A 195 9.89 1.42 9.80
C PRO A 195 10.96 0.50 9.17
N PRO A 196 10.74 -0.83 9.19
CA PRO A 196 11.53 -1.74 8.36
C PRO A 196 11.45 -1.31 6.89
N GLY A 197 12.60 -1.07 6.25
CA GLY A 197 12.65 -0.68 4.82
C GLY A 197 13.28 0.68 4.53
N GLY A 198 13.53 1.53 5.53
CA GLY A 198 14.38 2.71 5.35
C GLY A 198 14.11 3.89 6.28
N GLU A 199 15.03 4.86 6.23
CA GLU A 199 15.06 6.10 7.04
C GLU A 199 14.51 7.32 6.28
N SER A 200 14.06 7.15 5.04
CA SER A 200 13.58 8.28 4.23
C SER A 200 12.09 8.63 4.46
N PHE A 201 11.42 7.96 5.39
CA PHE A 201 10.00 8.21 5.65
C PHE A 201 9.83 9.43 6.56
N THR A 202 8.87 10.27 6.22
CA THR A 202 8.58 11.51 6.96
C THR A 202 7.14 11.52 7.41
N GLY A 203 6.87 12.21 8.52
CA GLY A 203 5.50 12.43 8.97
C GLY A 203 5.43 13.27 10.25
N ILE A 204 4.19 13.60 10.63
CA ILE A 204 3.88 14.22 11.91
C ILE A 204 3.03 13.24 12.72
N LEU A 205 3.38 13.04 13.98
CA LEU A 205 2.58 12.34 14.97
C LEU A 205 2.08 13.34 16.01
N ASN A 206 0.81 13.27 16.36
CA ASN A 206 0.18 14.17 17.31
C ASN A 206 -0.42 13.36 18.46
N THR A 207 -0.22 13.85 19.68
CA THR A 207 -1.00 13.39 20.84
C THR A 207 -2.45 13.87 20.72
N PRO A 208 -3.38 13.26 21.48
CA PRO A 208 -4.62 13.92 21.88
C PRO A 208 -4.33 15.30 22.46
N GLU A 209 -5.33 16.17 22.38
CA GLU A 209 -5.27 17.45 23.08
C GLU A 209 -5.47 17.24 24.58
N PHE A 210 -4.76 18.02 25.39
CA PHE A 210 -4.89 17.99 26.84
C PHE A 210 -4.72 19.38 27.46
N THR A 211 -5.11 19.49 28.73
CA THR A 211 -4.89 20.71 29.51
C THR A 211 -3.49 20.68 30.10
N LEU A 212 -2.70 21.71 29.84
CA LEU A 212 -1.29 21.76 30.19
C LEU A 212 -1.06 21.90 31.71
N GLY A 213 -0.21 21.05 32.27
CA GLY A 213 0.30 21.15 33.65
C GLY A 213 1.56 22.00 33.77
N ARG A 214 2.18 21.99 34.96
CA ARG A 214 3.40 22.77 35.25
C ARG A 214 4.68 22.22 34.60
N SER A 215 4.66 20.95 34.23
CA SER A 215 5.81 20.27 33.63
C SER A 215 5.34 19.15 32.72
N LEU A 216 6.14 18.87 31.69
CA LEU A 216 5.95 17.72 30.82
C LEU A 216 7.26 16.96 30.70
N GLU A 217 7.20 15.64 30.84
CA GLU A 217 8.34 14.75 30.69
C GLU A 217 8.01 13.64 29.69
N PHE A 218 9.00 13.28 28.86
CA PHE A 218 8.90 12.20 27.89
C PHE A 218 10.29 11.68 27.53
N LEU A 219 10.36 10.53 26.88
CA LEU A 219 11.58 9.96 26.32
C LEU A 219 11.64 10.24 24.82
N MET A 220 12.84 10.55 24.34
CA MET A 220 13.12 10.79 22.93
C MET A 220 14.39 10.05 22.50
N ALA A 221 14.35 9.48 21.29
CA ALA A 221 15.50 8.89 20.60
C ALA A 221 15.44 9.33 19.13
N GLY A 222 16.55 9.28 18.42
CA GLY A 222 16.57 9.57 16.99
C GLY A 222 17.81 10.32 16.53
N HIS A 223 17.83 10.57 15.23
CA HIS A 223 18.86 11.33 14.53
C HIS A 223 18.25 12.44 13.67
N ASP A 224 19.11 13.36 13.25
CA ASP A 224 18.76 14.45 12.35
C ASP A 224 19.95 14.77 11.44
N GLY A 225 20.14 13.89 10.46
CA GLY A 225 21.28 13.84 9.58
C GLY A 225 22.50 13.18 10.21
N PHE A 226 23.50 12.94 9.37
CA PHE A 226 24.71 12.22 9.75
C PHE A 226 25.45 12.86 10.96
N PRO A 227 26.04 12.05 11.86
CA PRO A 227 26.72 12.55 13.06
C PRO A 227 27.86 13.53 12.79
N ASP A 228 28.54 13.41 11.64
CA ASP A 228 29.67 14.26 11.23
C ASP A 228 29.24 15.59 10.58
N LYS A 229 27.95 15.81 10.35
CA LYS A 229 27.39 17.04 9.75
C LYS A 229 26.72 17.92 10.80
N ALA A 230 26.51 19.20 10.48
CA ALA A 230 25.70 20.08 11.33
C ALA A 230 24.25 19.54 11.49
N LEU A 231 23.63 19.80 12.64
CA LEU A 231 22.24 19.41 12.89
C LEU A 231 21.30 20.22 11.98
N ARG A 232 20.40 19.54 11.26
CA ARG A 232 19.51 20.19 10.29
C ARG A 232 18.33 20.91 10.94
N LYS A 233 17.97 20.53 12.17
CA LYS A 233 16.80 21.04 12.92
C LYS A 233 15.48 20.71 12.22
N GLU A 234 15.42 19.57 11.55
CA GLU A 234 14.25 19.08 10.82
C GLU A 234 13.41 18.12 11.69
N ASN A 235 14.10 17.27 12.46
CA ASN A 235 13.47 16.28 13.34
C ASN A 235 13.32 16.83 14.76
N LYS A 236 12.07 16.97 15.23
CA LYS A 236 11.77 17.66 16.49
C LYS A 236 10.47 17.23 17.16
N VAL A 237 10.40 17.48 18.46
CA VAL A 237 9.17 17.41 19.26
C VAL A 237 8.80 18.82 19.69
N LEU A 238 7.54 19.22 19.53
CA LEU A 238 7.06 20.54 19.93
C LEU A 238 5.74 20.48 20.69
N LEU A 239 5.54 21.45 21.58
CA LEU A 239 4.30 21.69 22.29
C LEU A 239 3.53 22.81 21.59
N ARG A 240 2.37 22.50 21.03
CA ARG A 240 1.53 23.47 20.32
C ARG A 240 0.33 23.88 21.16
N ASP A 241 0.07 25.17 21.25
CA ASP A 241 -1.21 25.71 21.72
C ASP A 241 -2.29 25.47 20.66
N VAL A 242 -3.37 24.80 21.04
CA VAL A 242 -4.44 24.42 20.11
C VAL A 242 -5.24 25.64 19.65
N VAL A 243 -5.35 26.67 20.50
CA VAL A 243 -6.18 27.85 20.23
C VAL A 243 -5.43 28.86 19.38
N SER A 244 -4.19 29.20 19.75
CA SER A 244 -3.39 30.18 19.01
C SER A 244 -2.59 29.56 17.86
N GLY A 245 -2.36 28.25 17.88
CA GLY A 245 -1.48 27.56 16.94
C GLY A 245 0.01 27.77 17.22
N GLU A 246 0.37 28.52 18.27
CA GLU A 246 1.76 28.86 18.60
C GLU A 246 2.54 27.66 19.16
N ALA A 247 3.82 27.55 18.80
CA ALA A 247 4.74 26.59 19.41
C ALA A 247 5.29 27.16 20.73
N LEU A 248 4.88 26.57 21.85
CA LEU A 248 5.24 27.03 23.20
C LEU A 248 6.62 26.53 23.64
N ARG A 249 7.01 25.33 23.19
CA ARG A 249 8.30 24.68 23.40
C ARG A 249 8.65 23.78 22.22
N GLU A 250 9.93 23.59 21.98
CA GLU A 250 10.43 22.58 21.03
C GLU A 250 11.75 21.99 21.51
N THR A 251 12.04 20.77 21.07
CA THR A 251 13.30 20.06 21.32
C THR A 251 13.66 19.26 20.09
N TYR A 252 14.91 19.37 19.66
CA TYR A 252 15.43 18.70 18.46
C TYR A 252 16.05 17.36 18.81
N SER A 253 16.06 16.45 17.84
CA SER A 253 16.66 15.12 17.97
C SER A 253 18.10 15.16 18.51
N PHE A 254 18.43 14.23 19.41
CA PHE A 254 19.72 14.20 20.12
C PHE A 254 20.85 13.50 19.36
N ARG A 255 20.55 12.83 18.23
CA ARG A 255 21.48 11.92 17.54
C ARG A 255 21.94 10.77 18.44
N ASP A 256 20.96 10.14 19.10
CA ASP A 256 21.20 9.00 19.97
C ASP A 256 20.13 7.93 19.72
N ASP A 257 20.57 6.67 19.63
CA ASP A 257 19.69 5.52 19.44
C ASP A 257 18.93 5.16 20.72
N ARG A 258 19.40 5.66 21.87
CA ARG A 258 18.82 5.40 23.20
C ARG A 258 17.68 6.35 23.50
N ALA A 259 16.74 5.86 24.30
CA ALA A 259 15.65 6.64 24.85
C ALA A 259 16.19 7.57 25.96
N LEU A 260 16.36 8.85 25.65
CA LEU A 260 16.85 9.87 26.59
C LEU A 260 15.70 10.72 27.14
N PRO A 261 15.73 11.10 28.43
CA PRO A 261 14.67 11.91 29.03
C PRO A 261 14.72 13.36 28.55
N VAL A 262 13.53 13.90 28.24
CA VAL A 262 13.27 15.31 27.97
C VAL A 262 12.35 15.84 29.05
N ARG A 263 12.70 16.98 29.63
CA ARG A 263 11.89 17.65 30.66
C ARG A 263 11.66 19.10 30.27
N TRP A 264 10.39 19.49 30.16
CA TRP A 264 9.99 20.87 29.98
C TRP A 264 9.40 21.42 31.27
N ASP A 265 9.95 22.55 31.73
CA ASP A 265 9.30 23.43 32.71
C ASP A 265 8.35 24.38 31.97
N LEU A 266 7.09 24.33 32.39
CA LEU A 266 5.95 25.00 31.76
C LEU A 266 5.25 25.91 32.77
N THR A 267 5.93 26.27 33.87
CA THR A 267 5.44 27.23 34.84
C THR A 267 5.15 28.58 34.16
N GLY A 268 3.96 29.13 34.38
CA GLY A 268 3.50 30.40 33.82
C GLY A 268 2.66 30.28 32.53
N ILE A 269 2.50 29.08 31.98
CA ILE A 269 1.66 28.80 30.79
C ILE A 269 0.67 27.65 31.01
N GLU A 270 0.42 27.27 32.26
CA GLU A 270 -0.49 26.18 32.63
C GLU A 270 -1.95 26.47 32.23
N GLY A 271 -2.76 25.42 32.14
CA GLY A 271 -4.20 25.52 31.85
C GLY A 271 -4.56 25.73 30.38
N ARG A 272 -3.57 25.98 29.51
CA ARG A 272 -3.77 26.04 28.06
C ARG A 272 -4.14 24.68 27.49
N ARG A 273 -4.99 24.67 26.46
CA ARG A 273 -5.23 23.47 25.65
C ARG A 273 -4.08 23.31 24.66
N VAL A 274 -3.37 22.19 24.78
CA VAL A 274 -2.17 21.93 24.01
C VAL A 274 -2.19 20.53 23.40
N ARG A 275 -1.30 20.31 22.43
CA ARG A 275 -0.93 18.99 21.93
C ARG A 275 0.58 18.91 21.72
N VAL A 276 1.13 17.71 21.81
CA VAL A 276 2.53 17.45 21.42
C VAL A 276 2.55 16.96 19.99
N GLU A 277 3.42 17.54 19.18
CA GLU A 277 3.66 17.12 17.80
C GLU A 277 5.10 16.62 17.66
N VAL A 278 5.27 15.45 17.06
CA VAL A 278 6.56 14.87 16.70
C VAL A 278 6.70 14.95 15.19
N TRP A 279 7.72 15.65 14.74
CA TRP A 279 7.97 15.92 13.34
C TRP A 279 9.23 15.16 12.91
N ASP A 280 9.09 14.33 11.88
CA ASP A 280 10.20 13.77 11.12
C ASP A 280 10.17 14.35 9.70
N GLN A 281 11.00 15.34 9.42
CA GLN A 281 11.04 16.04 8.14
C GLN A 281 12.28 15.69 7.31
N ASN A 282 13.21 14.96 7.91
CA ASN A 282 14.46 14.66 7.26
C ASN A 282 14.26 13.52 6.25
N THR A 283 14.58 13.79 4.99
CA THR A 283 14.35 12.84 3.88
C THR A 283 15.62 12.08 3.47
N GLU A 284 16.71 12.24 4.20
CA GLU A 284 17.96 11.52 3.95
C GLU A 284 17.76 10.00 4.05
N GLY A 285 18.52 9.23 3.27
CA GLY A 285 18.45 7.76 3.31
C GLY A 285 19.08 7.15 4.56
N ALA A 286 19.73 7.95 5.41
CA ALA A 286 20.38 7.51 6.64
C ALA A 286 20.39 8.62 7.72
N PHE A 287 20.40 8.20 8.99
CA PHE A 287 20.37 9.05 10.19
C PHE A 287 19.21 10.07 10.19
N ALA A 288 18.06 9.68 9.63
CA ALA A 288 16.87 10.51 9.51
C ALA A 288 15.68 9.79 10.14
N TRP A 289 15.54 9.87 11.46
CA TRP A 289 14.38 9.31 12.16
C TRP A 289 14.24 9.90 13.56
N ILE A 290 13.05 9.81 14.15
CA ILE A 290 12.75 10.22 15.53
C ILE A 290 11.81 9.22 16.20
N ALA A 291 11.94 9.07 17.51
CA ALA A 291 11.05 8.26 18.32
C ALA A 291 10.67 8.95 19.62
N ILE A 292 9.44 8.73 20.07
CA ILE A 292 8.92 9.26 21.34
C ILE A 292 8.28 8.16 22.18
N GLY A 293 8.33 8.29 23.50
CA GLY A 293 7.72 7.35 24.43
C GLY A 293 7.72 7.84 25.87
N GLY A 294 7.17 7.04 26.78
CA GLY A 294 7.34 7.23 28.23
C GLY A 294 6.87 8.58 28.76
N PHE A 295 5.73 9.09 28.27
CA PHE A 295 5.15 10.33 28.78
C PHE A 295 4.82 10.24 30.26
N SER A 296 5.20 11.25 31.04
CA SER A 296 4.80 11.49 32.41
C SER A 296 4.31 12.92 32.57
N ASN A 297 3.41 13.13 33.54
CA ASN A 297 2.74 14.42 33.77
C ASN A 297 1.92 14.95 32.57
N ALA A 298 1.50 14.05 31.68
CA ALA A 298 0.50 14.31 30.64
C ALA A 298 -0.68 13.33 30.82
N PRO A 299 -1.94 13.80 30.77
CA PRO A 299 -3.12 12.94 30.82
C PRO A 299 -3.40 12.33 29.43
N VAL A 300 -2.38 11.81 28.77
CA VAL A 300 -2.46 11.21 27.43
C VAL A 300 -2.34 9.70 27.57
N ALA A 301 -3.37 8.98 27.11
CA ALA A 301 -3.32 7.52 27.04
C ALA A 301 -2.33 7.07 25.94
N TRP A 302 -1.54 6.04 26.23
CA TRP A 302 -0.61 5.47 25.26
C TRP A 302 -1.36 4.57 24.27
N PRO A 303 -1.07 4.63 22.96
CA PRO A 303 -1.74 3.78 21.98
C PRO A 303 -1.37 2.30 22.17
N THR A 304 -2.25 1.41 21.74
CA THR A 304 -2.04 -0.06 21.78
C THR A 304 -1.68 -0.65 20.42
N ALA A 305 -1.80 0.12 19.34
CA ALA A 305 -1.27 -0.21 18.01
C ALA A 305 -0.57 0.99 17.39
N ALA A 306 0.46 0.75 16.57
CA ALA A 306 1.12 1.83 15.86
C ALA A 306 0.28 2.26 14.65
N PRO A 307 0.32 3.55 14.27
CA PRO A 307 -0.41 4.03 13.09
C PRO A 307 -0.13 3.24 11.80
N ARG A 308 1.11 2.78 11.57
CA ARG A 308 1.46 1.96 10.40
C ARG A 308 0.79 0.58 10.42
N ASP A 309 0.67 -0.04 11.58
CA ASP A 309 0.02 -1.35 11.72
C ASP A 309 -1.46 -1.25 11.33
N LEU A 310 -2.13 -0.20 11.81
CA LEU A 310 -3.53 0.08 11.47
C LEU A 310 -3.70 0.34 9.97
N ALA A 311 -2.83 1.14 9.35
CA ALA A 311 -2.86 1.39 7.92
C ALA A 311 -2.70 0.09 7.10
N SER A 312 -1.79 -0.80 7.52
CA SER A 312 -1.56 -2.08 6.83
C SER A 312 -2.79 -3.00 6.88
N THR A 313 -3.45 -3.10 8.03
CA THR A 313 -4.64 -3.93 8.21
C THR A 313 -5.88 -3.36 7.50
N SER A 314 -6.00 -2.03 7.40
CA SER A 314 -7.11 -1.37 6.69
C SER A 314 -7.25 -1.79 5.22
N SER A 315 -6.14 -2.02 4.53
CA SER A 315 -6.16 -2.53 3.15
C SER A 315 -6.82 -3.91 3.08
N SER A 316 -6.36 -4.83 3.93
CA SER A 316 -6.91 -6.18 4.03
C SER A 316 -8.37 -6.21 4.47
N THR A 317 -8.78 -5.33 5.40
CA THR A 317 -10.18 -5.25 5.83
C THR A 317 -11.10 -4.78 4.71
N THR A 318 -10.63 -3.84 3.89
CA THR A 318 -11.42 -3.33 2.78
C THR A 318 -11.70 -4.41 1.74
N GLU A 319 -10.67 -5.21 1.44
CA GLU A 319 -10.76 -6.34 0.52
C GLU A 319 -11.71 -7.43 1.05
N LEU A 320 -11.73 -7.68 2.36
CA LEU A 320 -12.67 -8.63 2.98
C LEU A 320 -14.10 -8.08 3.14
N GLY A 321 -14.30 -6.76 3.07
CA GLY A 321 -15.61 -6.15 3.22
C GLY A 321 -16.64 -6.65 2.21
N GLU A 322 -16.21 -7.00 0.99
CA GLU A 322 -17.07 -7.59 -0.05
C GLU A 322 -17.53 -9.02 0.29
N LEU A 323 -16.78 -9.73 1.15
CA LEU A 323 -17.09 -11.10 1.55
C LEU A 323 -18.05 -11.16 2.75
N ALA A 324 -17.96 -10.16 3.62
CA ALA A 324 -18.65 -10.16 4.90
C ALA A 324 -20.15 -9.88 4.76
N LYS A 325 -20.91 -10.33 5.76
CA LYS A 325 -22.35 -10.12 5.86
C LYS A 325 -22.65 -8.67 6.24
N PRO A 326 -23.27 -7.87 5.36
CA PRO A 326 -23.49 -6.44 5.60
C PRO A 326 -24.24 -6.16 6.91
N GLU A 327 -25.22 -6.99 7.26
CA GLU A 327 -26.02 -6.88 8.47
C GLU A 327 -25.21 -7.02 9.78
N VAL A 328 -24.10 -7.75 9.75
CA VAL A 328 -23.23 -7.95 10.93
C VAL A 328 -22.25 -6.79 11.08
N ILE A 329 -21.65 -6.35 9.99
CA ILE A 329 -20.56 -5.36 10.01
C ILE A 329 -21.07 -3.91 10.01
N LYS A 330 -22.23 -3.63 9.42
CA LYS A 330 -22.72 -2.24 9.23
C LYS A 330 -22.73 -1.40 10.51
N PRO A 331 -23.19 -1.87 11.68
CA PRO A 331 -23.21 -1.06 12.89
C PRO A 331 -21.82 -0.56 13.31
N VAL A 332 -20.83 -1.46 13.35
CA VAL A 332 -19.46 -1.07 13.74
C VAL A 332 -18.81 -0.13 12.73
N LEU A 333 -19.08 -0.31 11.43
CA LEU A 333 -18.55 0.58 10.40
C LEU A 333 -19.15 1.98 10.50
N GLN A 334 -20.44 2.08 10.82
CA GLN A 334 -21.11 3.37 11.03
C GLN A 334 -20.51 4.10 12.23
N ASP A 335 -20.27 3.41 13.34
CA ASP A 335 -19.62 3.99 14.52
C ASP A 335 -18.22 4.52 14.17
N ILE A 336 -17.43 3.76 13.39
CA ILE A 336 -16.10 4.18 12.95
C ILE A 336 -16.16 5.45 12.12
N VAL A 337 -17.04 5.50 11.12
CA VAL A 337 -17.17 6.63 10.19
C VAL A 337 -17.65 7.90 10.90
N MET A 338 -18.55 7.76 11.87
CA MET A 338 -19.15 8.89 12.60
C MET A 338 -18.28 9.41 13.74
N SER A 339 -17.42 8.57 14.33
CA SER A 339 -16.54 8.97 15.43
C SER A 339 -15.41 9.89 14.94
N SER A 340 -15.20 10.99 15.66
CA SER A 340 -14.03 11.87 15.47
C SER A 340 -12.74 11.29 16.06
N ALA A 341 -12.82 10.25 16.90
CA ALA A 341 -11.67 9.59 17.50
C ALA A 341 -11.08 8.47 16.61
N SER A 342 -11.78 8.08 15.54
CA SER A 342 -11.31 7.05 14.61
C SER A 342 -10.12 7.51 13.79
N ALA A 343 -9.16 6.62 13.57
CA ALA A 343 -8.06 6.84 12.64
C ALA A 343 -8.59 7.10 11.21
N PRO A 344 -8.05 8.06 10.44
CA PRO A 344 -8.47 8.31 9.06
C PRO A 344 -8.42 7.05 8.18
N SER A 345 -7.38 6.23 8.29
CA SER A 345 -7.26 4.95 7.57
C SER A 345 -8.37 3.95 7.89
N ALA A 346 -8.90 3.96 9.12
CA ALA A 346 -10.05 3.15 9.50
C ALA A 346 -11.36 3.74 8.95
N VAL A 347 -11.51 5.07 8.97
CA VAL A 347 -12.65 5.77 8.36
C VAL A 347 -12.71 5.48 6.86
N PHE A 348 -11.60 5.57 6.13
CA PHE A 348 -11.56 5.31 4.70
C PHE A 348 -11.90 3.86 4.36
N ALA A 349 -11.34 2.90 5.10
CA ALA A 349 -11.68 1.48 4.94
C ALA A 349 -13.17 1.23 5.21
N ALA A 350 -13.69 1.73 6.33
CA ALA A 350 -15.10 1.57 6.69
C ALA A 350 -16.05 2.24 5.69
N SER A 351 -15.73 3.45 5.25
CA SER A 351 -16.47 4.18 4.23
C SER A 351 -16.53 3.41 2.92
N ARG A 352 -15.40 2.88 2.44
CA ARG A 352 -15.37 2.10 1.19
C ARG A 352 -16.26 0.85 1.27
N ILE A 353 -16.27 0.16 2.41
CA ILE A 353 -17.15 -1.01 2.63
C ILE A 353 -18.61 -0.58 2.68
N LEU A 354 -18.95 0.48 3.42
CA LEU A 354 -20.31 1.01 3.51
C LEU A 354 -20.85 1.56 2.18
N SER A 355 -19.96 1.95 1.26
CA SER A 355 -20.31 2.43 -0.07
C SER A 355 -20.63 1.31 -1.08
N ILE A 356 -20.35 0.03 -0.78
CA ILE A 356 -20.60 -1.09 -1.69
C ILE A 356 -22.05 -1.13 -2.21
N PRO A 357 -23.10 -0.98 -1.36
CA PRO A 357 -24.49 -0.96 -1.83
C PRO A 357 -24.81 0.20 -2.78
N PHE A 358 -23.97 1.24 -2.80
CA PHE A 358 -24.12 2.44 -3.64
C PHE A 358 -23.12 2.47 -4.81
N ARG A 359 -22.54 1.32 -5.19
CA ARG A 359 -21.50 1.24 -6.24
C ARG A 359 -21.95 1.90 -7.54
N GLY A 360 -23.18 1.66 -8.01
CA GLY A 360 -23.71 2.28 -9.24
C GLY A 360 -23.87 3.81 -9.19
N GLN A 361 -23.67 4.45 -8.04
CA GLN A 361 -23.62 5.91 -7.90
C GLN A 361 -22.18 6.46 -7.84
N GLY A 362 -21.17 5.61 -7.96
CA GLY A 362 -19.76 5.96 -7.86
C GLY A 362 -19.25 6.13 -6.42
N MET A 363 -20.01 5.72 -5.41
CA MET A 363 -19.62 5.96 -4.01
C MET A 363 -18.38 5.16 -3.60
N VAL A 364 -18.22 3.93 -4.13
CA VAL A 364 -17.01 3.14 -3.89
C VAL A 364 -15.78 3.85 -4.45
N ALA A 365 -15.89 4.43 -5.64
CA ALA A 365 -14.81 5.20 -6.25
C ALA A 365 -14.46 6.46 -5.43
N LEU A 366 -15.47 7.20 -4.95
CA LEU A 366 -15.25 8.38 -4.11
C LEU A 366 -14.64 8.04 -2.74
N ALA A 367 -15.11 6.97 -2.09
CA ALA A 367 -14.52 6.50 -0.84
C ALA A 367 -13.07 6.01 -1.04
N THR A 368 -12.79 5.38 -2.19
CA THR A 368 -11.42 4.96 -2.56
C THR A 368 -10.51 6.16 -2.78
N LEU A 369 -10.98 7.16 -3.53
CA LEU A 369 -10.25 8.40 -3.79
C LEU A 369 -9.94 9.14 -2.48
N ALA A 370 -10.89 9.18 -1.55
CA ALA A 370 -10.69 9.79 -0.24
C ALA A 370 -9.55 9.14 0.56
N GLY A 371 -9.30 7.84 0.38
CA GLY A 371 -8.21 7.12 1.04
C GLY A 371 -6.88 7.11 0.29
N ALA A 372 -6.78 7.70 -0.90
CA ALA A 372 -5.59 7.62 -1.75
C ALA A 372 -4.55 8.74 -1.50
N ASP A 373 -4.66 9.46 -0.38
CA ASP A 373 -3.85 10.65 -0.02
C ASP A 373 -3.83 11.76 -1.08
N VAL A 374 -4.84 11.75 -1.97
CA VAL A 374 -5.00 12.74 -3.03
C VAL A 374 -5.73 13.99 -2.51
N LEU A 375 -6.59 13.82 -1.51
CA LEU A 375 -7.40 14.88 -0.92
C LEU A 375 -6.74 15.36 0.38
N THR A 376 -6.92 16.64 0.72
CA THR A 376 -6.55 17.13 2.07
C THR A 376 -7.31 16.34 3.13
N SER A 377 -6.72 16.16 4.33
CA SER A 377 -7.33 15.29 5.35
C SER A 377 -8.76 15.68 5.72
N GLU A 378 -9.10 16.98 5.68
CA GLU A 378 -10.46 17.44 5.93
C GLU A 378 -11.43 17.05 4.79
N ILE A 379 -11.08 17.35 3.54
CA ILE A 379 -11.92 17.05 2.38
C ILE A 379 -12.04 15.53 2.20
N ALA A 380 -10.94 14.78 2.39
CA ALA A 380 -10.91 13.33 2.39
C ALA A 380 -11.96 12.74 3.35
N LEU A 381 -11.97 13.20 4.61
CA LEU A 381 -12.91 12.71 5.61
C LEU A 381 -14.36 13.10 5.28
N LYS A 382 -14.61 14.30 4.75
CA LYS A 382 -15.95 14.72 4.30
C LYS A 382 -16.45 13.85 3.16
N THR A 383 -15.62 13.65 2.12
CA THR A 383 -15.94 12.78 0.97
C THR A 383 -16.19 11.34 1.42
N ALA A 384 -15.33 10.78 2.27
CA ALA A 384 -15.48 9.42 2.78
C ALA A 384 -16.77 9.23 3.59
N ARG A 385 -17.11 10.17 4.47
CA ARG A 385 -18.35 10.14 5.27
C ARG A 385 -19.60 10.28 4.40
N ALA A 386 -19.58 11.21 3.43
CA ALA A 386 -20.68 11.40 2.50
C ALA A 386 -20.91 10.16 1.63
N ALA A 387 -19.83 9.53 1.13
CA ALA A 387 -19.91 8.28 0.38
C ALA A 387 -20.45 7.11 1.21
N ALA A 388 -20.06 7.01 2.48
CA ALA A 388 -20.57 5.99 3.40
C ALA A 388 -22.08 6.17 3.70
N ALA A 389 -22.55 7.41 3.70
CA ALA A 389 -23.95 7.77 3.87
C ALA A 389 -24.78 7.63 2.58
N GLY A 390 -24.17 7.27 1.44
CA GLY A 390 -24.83 7.25 0.14
C GLY A 390 -25.23 8.64 -0.37
N ASN A 391 -24.65 9.72 0.18
CA ASN A 391 -24.94 11.09 -0.23
C ASN A 391 -24.03 11.49 -1.40
N ALA A 392 -24.42 11.06 -2.60
CA ALA A 392 -23.64 11.28 -3.81
C ALA A 392 -23.36 12.76 -4.08
N GLU A 393 -24.36 13.62 -3.91
CA GLU A 393 -24.24 15.04 -4.20
C GLU A 393 -23.21 15.73 -3.30
N ALA A 394 -23.22 15.42 -2.00
CA ALA A 394 -22.23 15.95 -1.07
C ALA A 394 -20.83 15.42 -1.39
N ALA A 395 -20.66 14.11 -1.58
CA ALA A 395 -19.36 13.51 -1.85
C ALA A 395 -18.74 14.04 -3.16
N ILE A 396 -19.55 14.24 -4.20
CA ILE A 396 -19.14 14.82 -5.48
C ILE A 396 -18.74 16.29 -5.31
N ARG A 397 -19.53 17.09 -4.58
CA ARG A 397 -19.21 18.50 -4.32
C ARG A 397 -17.83 18.65 -3.70
N GLU A 398 -17.56 17.92 -2.62
CA GLU A 398 -16.28 17.97 -1.90
C GLU A 398 -15.12 17.56 -2.83
N THR A 399 -15.34 16.55 -3.67
CA THR A 399 -14.32 16.07 -4.62
C THR A 399 -14.04 17.07 -5.74
N VAL A 400 -15.07 17.72 -6.30
CA VAL A 400 -14.91 18.75 -7.33
C VAL A 400 -14.24 20.00 -6.75
N GLU A 401 -14.57 20.38 -5.51
CA GLU A 401 -13.88 21.48 -4.84
C GLU A 401 -12.40 21.15 -4.58
N ALA A 402 -12.10 19.91 -4.20
CA ALA A 402 -10.72 19.44 -4.10
C ALA A 402 -9.97 19.53 -5.43
N LEU A 403 -10.61 19.09 -6.52
CA LEU A 403 -10.07 19.19 -7.88
C LEU A 403 -9.74 20.66 -8.22
N ARG A 404 -10.63 21.59 -7.88
CA ARG A 404 -10.45 23.01 -8.17
C ARG A 404 -9.26 23.63 -7.41
N LEU A 405 -9.07 23.23 -6.16
CA LEU A 405 -8.05 23.79 -5.27
C LEU A 405 -6.69 23.09 -5.33
N ALA A 406 -6.65 21.88 -5.89
CA ALA A 406 -5.47 21.04 -5.92
C ALA A 406 -4.38 21.55 -6.88
N PRO A 407 -3.08 21.31 -6.57
CA PRO A 407 -2.01 21.43 -7.55
C PRO A 407 -2.25 20.51 -8.76
N GLN A 408 -1.81 20.91 -9.96
CA GLN A 408 -2.06 20.20 -11.23
C GLN A 408 -1.84 18.68 -11.17
N ARG A 409 -0.77 18.23 -10.49
CA ARG A 409 -0.48 16.79 -10.33
C ARG A 409 -1.58 16.05 -9.56
N VAL A 410 -2.08 16.66 -8.48
CA VAL A 410 -3.18 16.12 -7.68
C VAL A 410 -4.50 16.20 -8.45
N GLN A 411 -4.70 17.26 -9.26
CA GLN A 411 -5.85 17.35 -10.16
C GLN A 411 -5.93 16.19 -11.14
N ALA A 412 -4.81 15.82 -11.76
CA ALA A 412 -4.75 14.68 -12.67
C ALA A 412 -5.16 13.36 -11.97
N GLN A 413 -4.73 13.15 -10.73
CA GLN A 413 -5.10 11.96 -9.94
C GLN A 413 -6.61 11.95 -9.60
N ILE A 414 -7.17 13.07 -9.16
CA ILE A 414 -8.61 13.20 -8.89
C ILE A 414 -9.41 12.95 -10.17
N ALA A 415 -9.03 13.59 -11.27
CA ALA A 415 -9.71 13.46 -12.55
C ALA A 415 -9.65 12.01 -13.07
N GLN A 416 -8.50 11.35 -12.96
CA GLN A 416 -8.33 9.94 -13.31
C GLN A 416 -9.25 9.02 -12.51
N ALA A 417 -9.40 9.26 -11.20
CA ALA A 417 -10.32 8.49 -10.36
C ALA A 417 -11.80 8.76 -10.74
N MET A 418 -12.18 10.02 -10.98
CA MET A 418 -13.54 10.38 -11.37
C MET A 418 -13.92 9.81 -12.74
N ALA A 419 -13.01 9.78 -13.71
CA ALA A 419 -13.28 9.22 -15.04
C ALA A 419 -13.54 7.71 -15.03
N GLY A 420 -13.18 7.01 -13.93
CA GLY A 420 -13.41 5.58 -13.76
C GLY A 420 -14.89 5.18 -13.60
N HIS A 421 -15.80 6.11 -13.34
CA HIS A 421 -17.22 5.82 -13.13
C HIS A 421 -18.12 6.78 -13.94
N PRO A 422 -19.13 6.32 -14.71
CA PRO A 422 -19.94 7.16 -15.61
C PRO A 422 -20.56 8.41 -14.95
N LEU A 423 -21.14 8.26 -13.76
CA LEU A 423 -21.72 9.38 -13.02
C LEU A 423 -20.66 10.45 -12.66
N LEU A 424 -19.49 10.01 -12.21
CA LEU A 424 -18.41 10.90 -11.80
C LEU A 424 -17.71 11.52 -13.02
N ALA A 425 -17.55 10.75 -14.09
CA ALA A 425 -17.08 11.22 -15.39
C ALA A 425 -17.96 12.36 -15.91
N GLY A 426 -19.28 12.23 -15.79
CA GLY A 426 -20.23 13.30 -16.14
C GLY A 426 -19.94 14.59 -15.35
N ARG A 427 -19.72 14.47 -14.04
CA ARG A 427 -19.41 15.61 -13.16
C ARG A 427 -18.03 16.22 -13.42
N LEU A 428 -17.04 15.40 -13.75
CA LEU A 428 -15.73 15.88 -14.19
C LEU A 428 -15.85 16.64 -15.51
N MET A 429 -16.67 16.15 -16.44
CA MET A 429 -16.92 16.82 -17.70
C MET A 429 -17.66 18.17 -17.51
N ASP A 430 -18.64 18.23 -16.61
CA ASP A 430 -19.29 19.48 -16.20
C ASP A 430 -18.26 20.45 -15.59
N ALA A 431 -17.29 19.95 -14.81
CA ALA A 431 -16.22 20.76 -14.23
C ALA A 431 -15.28 21.35 -15.30
N PHE A 432 -14.95 20.61 -16.37
CA PHE A 432 -14.20 21.16 -17.51
C PHE A 432 -14.98 22.27 -18.22
N GLU A 433 -16.28 22.07 -18.44
CA GLU A 433 -17.12 23.06 -19.12
C GLU A 433 -17.34 24.32 -18.29
N ALA A 434 -17.45 24.17 -16.97
CA ALA A 434 -17.55 25.27 -16.02
C ALA A 434 -16.20 25.92 -15.67
N THR A 435 -15.09 25.50 -16.30
CA THR A 435 -13.72 25.98 -16.02
C THR A 435 -13.24 25.76 -14.58
N HIS A 436 -13.85 24.81 -13.86
CA HIS A 436 -13.41 24.37 -12.54
C HIS A 436 -12.28 23.33 -12.61
N ALA A 437 -11.99 22.79 -13.79
CA ALA A 437 -10.85 21.92 -14.06
C ALA A 437 -10.16 22.35 -15.37
N PRO A 438 -8.81 22.34 -15.42
CA PRO A 438 -8.07 22.70 -16.64
C PRO A 438 -8.22 21.62 -17.72
N VAL A 439 -8.57 22.02 -18.94
CA VAL A 439 -8.80 21.10 -20.08
C VAL A 439 -7.54 20.34 -20.50
N GLU A 440 -6.37 20.85 -20.12
CA GLU A 440 -5.06 20.23 -20.28
C GLU A 440 -4.99 18.84 -19.65
N LEU A 441 -5.75 18.59 -18.57
CA LEU A 441 -5.82 17.28 -17.92
C LEU A 441 -6.32 16.18 -18.86
N LEU A 442 -7.11 16.51 -19.88
CA LEU A 442 -7.61 15.52 -20.86
C LEU A 442 -6.51 14.83 -21.66
N ARG A 443 -5.28 15.36 -21.59
CA ARG A 443 -4.08 14.76 -22.20
C ARG A 443 -3.32 13.86 -21.24
N GLU A 444 -3.56 13.94 -19.93
CA GLU A 444 -2.84 13.17 -18.93
C GLU A 444 -3.19 11.68 -19.01
N GLY A 445 -2.27 10.91 -19.61
CA GLY A 445 -2.41 9.45 -19.75
C GLY A 445 -3.64 9.07 -20.58
N ASP A 446 -4.52 8.26 -20.02
CA ASP A 446 -5.72 7.74 -20.67
C ASP A 446 -7.02 8.49 -20.27
N LEU A 447 -6.92 9.66 -19.63
CA LEU A 447 -8.09 10.36 -19.09
C LEU A 447 -9.16 10.64 -20.14
N GLY A 448 -8.73 11.20 -21.28
CA GLY A 448 -9.63 11.49 -22.40
C GLY A 448 -10.31 10.24 -22.94
N ASP A 449 -9.60 9.12 -22.99
CA ASP A 449 -10.13 7.86 -23.51
C ASP A 449 -11.14 7.24 -22.52
N LYS A 450 -10.85 7.30 -21.21
CA LYS A 450 -11.80 6.94 -20.14
C LYS A 450 -13.07 7.76 -20.20
N LEU A 451 -12.96 9.09 -20.33
CA LEU A 451 -14.12 9.97 -20.43
C LEU A 451 -14.97 9.67 -21.66
N GLN A 452 -14.37 9.39 -22.81
CA GLN A 452 -15.12 8.99 -24.01
C GLN A 452 -15.81 7.64 -23.83
N ALA A 453 -15.18 6.70 -23.14
CA ALA A 453 -15.78 5.40 -22.85
C ALA A 453 -16.93 5.50 -21.84
N ALA A 454 -16.75 6.29 -20.77
CA ALA A 454 -17.73 6.50 -19.73
C ALA A 454 -18.90 7.40 -20.16
N LEU A 455 -18.70 8.28 -21.15
CA LEU A 455 -19.69 9.22 -21.67
C LEU A 455 -19.84 9.11 -23.20
N PRO A 456 -20.39 8.00 -23.72
CA PRO A 456 -20.52 7.79 -25.16
C PRO A 456 -21.29 8.93 -25.86
N ASP A 457 -22.33 9.48 -25.20
CA ASP A 457 -23.14 10.58 -25.73
C ASP A 457 -22.41 11.93 -25.80
N ARG A 458 -21.30 12.09 -25.04
CA ARG A 458 -20.48 13.31 -25.01
C ARG A 458 -19.13 13.14 -25.71
N LYS A 459 -18.91 12.05 -26.44
CA LYS A 459 -17.64 11.72 -27.10
C LYS A 459 -17.09 12.86 -27.97
N ALA A 460 -17.93 13.45 -28.82
CA ALA A 460 -17.55 14.56 -29.70
C ALA A 460 -17.07 15.78 -28.90
N ARG A 461 -17.73 16.08 -27.78
CA ARG A 461 -17.39 17.20 -26.91
C ARG A 461 -16.07 16.97 -26.17
N VAL A 462 -15.81 15.75 -25.69
CA VAL A 462 -14.51 15.38 -25.10
C VAL A 462 -13.39 15.57 -26.12
N GLN A 463 -13.59 15.14 -27.37
CA GLN A 463 -12.60 15.30 -28.44
C GLN A 463 -12.35 16.78 -28.79
N GLU A 464 -13.40 17.60 -28.80
CA GLU A 464 -13.28 19.05 -29.00
C GLU A 464 -12.48 19.73 -27.88
N LEU A 465 -12.75 19.41 -26.61
CA LEU A 465 -11.98 19.98 -25.50
C LEU A 465 -10.52 19.51 -25.51
N ARG A 466 -10.28 18.23 -25.85
CA ARG A 466 -8.93 17.65 -25.97
C ARG A 466 -8.12 18.30 -27.10
N SER A 467 -8.74 18.69 -28.21
CA SER A 467 -8.05 19.40 -29.29
C SER A 467 -7.75 20.86 -28.94
N LYS A 468 -8.65 21.51 -28.19
CA LYS A 468 -8.45 22.88 -27.67
C LYS A 468 -7.40 22.99 -26.57
N ALA A 469 -7.18 21.93 -25.80
CA ALA A 469 -6.10 21.82 -24.82
C ALA A 469 -4.69 21.91 -25.44
N GLY A 470 -4.60 21.99 -26.77
CA GLY A 470 -3.37 22.27 -27.51
C GLY A 470 -2.47 21.05 -27.61
N ALA A 471 -1.85 20.87 -28.77
CA ALA A 471 -0.61 20.12 -28.90
C ALA A 471 0.44 21.11 -29.40
N SER A 472 1.66 20.99 -28.93
CA SER A 472 2.68 20.73 -29.94
C SER A 472 3.62 19.68 -29.38
N ASP A 473 3.78 18.59 -30.13
CA ASP A 473 4.97 17.74 -30.02
C ASP A 473 6.24 18.60 -29.94
N GLY A 474 6.22 19.80 -30.54
CA GLY A 474 7.25 20.82 -30.41
C GLY A 474 7.58 21.27 -28.98
N LYS A 475 6.64 21.32 -28.03
CA LYS A 475 6.93 21.67 -26.61
C LYS A 475 7.68 20.53 -25.91
N LEU A 476 7.23 19.28 -26.08
CA LEU A 476 7.88 18.10 -25.50
C LEU A 476 9.24 17.83 -26.14
N GLN A 477 9.35 17.98 -27.47
CA GLN A 477 10.63 17.91 -28.19
C GLN A 477 11.58 19.01 -27.73
N LYS A 478 11.09 20.24 -27.57
CA LYS A 478 11.89 21.33 -27.01
C LYS A 478 12.35 21.00 -25.59
N LEU A 479 11.46 20.50 -24.73
CA LEU A 479 11.82 20.13 -23.36
C LEU A 479 12.86 19.01 -23.33
N ALA A 480 12.68 17.94 -24.12
CA ALA A 480 13.66 16.86 -24.25
C ALA A 480 15.01 17.38 -24.74
N GLN A 481 15.00 18.31 -25.70
CA GLN A 481 16.21 18.98 -26.19
C GLN A 481 16.85 19.89 -25.13
N ASP A 482 16.05 20.62 -24.35
CA ASP A 482 16.52 21.46 -23.24
C ASP A 482 17.15 20.59 -22.14
N ARG A 483 16.57 19.42 -21.81
CA ARG A 483 17.16 18.43 -20.89
C ARG A 483 18.48 17.87 -21.43
N LYS A 484 18.51 17.48 -22.69
CA LYS A 484 19.72 16.97 -23.37
C LYS A 484 20.84 18.02 -23.34
N THR A 485 20.54 19.26 -23.73
CA THR A 485 21.52 20.35 -23.80
C THR A 485 21.96 20.85 -22.43
N GLY A 486 21.10 20.73 -21.41
CA GLY A 486 21.40 21.04 -20.02
C GLY A 486 22.18 19.96 -19.26
N TYR A 487 22.31 18.75 -19.81
CA TYR A 487 23.06 17.68 -19.15
C TYR A 487 24.57 17.94 -19.17
N ARG A 488 25.19 17.92 -17.99
CA ARG A 488 26.64 18.03 -17.78
C ARG A 488 27.09 16.91 -16.84
N ALA A 489 27.81 15.92 -17.37
CA ALA A 489 28.22 14.75 -16.60
C ALA A 489 29.10 15.11 -15.38
N SER A 490 29.86 16.21 -15.44
CA SER A 490 30.69 16.70 -14.33
C SER A 490 29.89 17.32 -13.18
N GLU A 491 28.63 17.70 -13.42
CA GLU A 491 27.76 18.37 -12.45
C GLU A 491 26.66 17.44 -11.92
N ALA A 492 26.55 16.24 -12.52
CA ALA A 492 25.53 15.24 -12.19
C ALA A 492 26.09 14.14 -11.29
N ASP A 493 25.31 13.72 -10.30
CA ASP A 493 25.68 12.72 -9.31
C ASP A 493 24.83 11.46 -9.45
N ALA A 494 25.50 10.35 -9.75
CA ALA A 494 24.83 9.08 -9.99
C ALA A 494 24.28 8.41 -8.72
N ALA A 495 24.74 8.80 -7.52
CA ALA A 495 24.18 8.35 -6.25
C ALA A 495 22.85 9.06 -5.97
N ARG A 496 22.82 10.40 -6.09
CA ARG A 496 21.55 11.16 -6.05
C ARG A 496 20.58 10.71 -7.14
N GLY A 497 21.11 10.37 -8.32
CA GLY A 497 20.31 9.81 -9.42
C GLY A 497 19.65 8.48 -9.10
N ALA A 498 20.29 7.63 -8.29
CA ALA A 498 19.71 6.37 -7.84
C ALA A 498 18.53 6.60 -6.85
N GLU A 499 18.59 7.64 -6.03
CA GLU A 499 17.48 8.05 -5.16
C GLU A 499 16.31 8.59 -5.99
N VAL A 500 16.57 9.45 -6.98
CA VAL A 500 15.55 9.93 -7.93
C VAL A 500 14.90 8.75 -8.66
N PHE A 501 15.70 7.80 -9.15
CA PHE A 501 15.19 6.57 -9.77
C PHE A 501 14.27 5.81 -8.83
N THR A 502 14.72 5.56 -7.59
CA THR A 502 13.95 4.80 -6.60
C THR A 502 12.61 5.48 -6.32
N ARG A 503 12.60 6.81 -6.20
CA ARG A 503 11.40 7.60 -5.90
C ARG A 503 10.40 7.69 -7.05
N HIS A 504 10.88 7.80 -8.29
CA HIS A 504 10.03 8.15 -9.44
C HIS A 504 9.84 7.01 -10.45
N CYS A 505 10.84 6.15 -10.61
CA CYS A 505 10.86 5.09 -11.62
C CYS A 505 10.76 3.68 -11.01
N GLY A 506 11.23 3.52 -9.77
CA GLY A 506 11.42 2.24 -9.08
C GLY A 506 10.15 1.44 -8.81
N ALA A 507 8.97 2.08 -8.80
CA ALA A 507 7.69 1.36 -8.68
C ALA A 507 7.45 0.43 -9.88
N CYS A 508 7.89 0.84 -11.07
CA CYS A 508 7.62 0.13 -12.31
C CYS A 508 8.87 -0.55 -12.89
N HIS A 509 10.03 0.11 -12.80
CA HIS A 509 11.25 -0.33 -13.45
C HIS A 509 12.28 -0.86 -12.44
N ARG A 510 13.16 -1.73 -12.93
CA ARG A 510 14.27 -2.31 -12.15
C ARG A 510 15.62 -2.02 -12.78
N VAL A 511 16.59 -1.69 -11.94
CA VAL A 511 18.03 -1.66 -12.25
C VAL A 511 18.74 -2.52 -11.21
N GLY A 512 19.48 -3.54 -11.66
CA GLY A 512 20.03 -4.58 -10.81
C GLY A 512 18.94 -5.27 -9.99
N THR A 513 19.03 -5.17 -8.66
CA THR A 513 18.04 -5.72 -7.73
C THR A 513 17.01 -4.70 -7.25
N THR A 514 17.16 -3.42 -7.59
CA THR A 514 16.34 -2.32 -7.06
C THR A 514 15.19 -1.99 -8.01
N GLY A 515 13.96 -2.03 -7.49
CA GLY A 515 12.74 -1.62 -8.20
C GLY A 515 11.83 -2.76 -8.66
N GLY A 516 10.74 -2.38 -9.35
CA GLY A 516 9.64 -3.24 -9.80
C GLY A 516 9.84 -3.85 -11.19
N LEU A 517 8.96 -4.78 -11.55
CA LEU A 517 8.98 -5.48 -12.85
C LEU A 517 7.72 -5.21 -13.69
N ILE A 518 7.02 -4.10 -13.43
CA ILE A 518 5.84 -3.72 -14.21
C ILE A 518 6.26 -3.22 -15.60
N GLY A 519 7.19 -2.25 -15.64
CA GLY A 519 7.85 -1.81 -16.85
C GLY A 519 9.05 -2.70 -17.22
N PRO A 520 9.71 -2.45 -18.36
CA PRO A 520 10.92 -3.15 -18.74
C PRO A 520 12.05 -2.94 -17.72
N GLN A 521 12.88 -3.98 -17.54
CA GLN A 521 14.13 -3.86 -16.80
C GLN A 521 15.09 -2.92 -17.54
N LEU A 522 15.76 -2.03 -16.81
CA LEU A 522 16.58 -0.95 -17.36
C LEU A 522 18.08 -1.21 -17.22
N ASP A 523 18.50 -2.45 -16.95
CA ASP A 523 19.92 -2.80 -16.96
C ASP A 523 20.52 -2.58 -18.34
N GLY A 524 21.60 -1.80 -18.40
CA GLY A 524 22.25 -1.42 -19.65
C GLY A 524 21.47 -0.42 -20.51
N ILE A 525 20.42 0.23 -19.97
CA ILE A 525 19.61 1.21 -20.72
C ILE A 525 20.45 2.38 -21.27
N GLY A 526 21.58 2.69 -20.63
CA GLY A 526 22.55 3.69 -21.09
C GLY A 526 23.02 3.48 -22.53
N ASN A 527 22.98 2.25 -23.06
CA ASN A 527 23.30 1.94 -24.45
C ASN A 527 22.36 2.62 -25.46
N ARG A 528 21.16 3.06 -25.05
CA ARG A 528 20.26 3.84 -25.90
C ARG A 528 20.77 5.28 -26.14
N GLY A 529 21.70 5.74 -25.30
CA GLY A 529 22.28 7.07 -25.38
C GLY A 529 21.41 8.17 -24.74
N LEU A 530 22.05 9.29 -24.42
CA LEU A 530 21.46 10.44 -23.73
C LEU A 530 20.21 10.97 -24.42
N GLU A 531 20.27 11.15 -25.75
CA GLU A 531 19.17 11.71 -26.53
C GLU A 531 17.91 10.86 -26.43
N ARG A 532 18.04 9.55 -26.64
CA ARG A 532 16.90 8.65 -26.58
C ARG A 532 16.34 8.52 -25.17
N LEU A 533 17.18 8.53 -24.15
CA LEU A 533 16.73 8.55 -22.75
C LEU A 533 15.94 9.82 -22.42
N CYS A 534 16.39 11.00 -22.84
CA CYS A 534 15.64 12.23 -22.65
C CYS A 534 14.27 12.16 -23.32
N GLU A 535 14.20 11.65 -24.56
CA GLU A 535 12.93 11.45 -25.26
C GLU A 535 12.01 10.47 -24.54
N ASP A 536 12.50 9.28 -24.18
CA ASP A 536 11.68 8.24 -23.54
C ASP A 536 11.16 8.69 -22.15
N ILE A 537 11.90 9.54 -21.43
CA ILE A 537 11.47 10.07 -20.12
C ILE A 537 10.48 11.22 -20.27
N VAL A 538 10.68 12.11 -21.24
CA VAL A 538 9.84 13.31 -21.45
C VAL A 538 8.57 12.99 -22.23
N ASP A 539 8.63 12.03 -23.15
CA ASP A 539 7.53 11.63 -24.04
C ASP A 539 7.44 10.09 -24.12
N PRO A 540 6.98 9.43 -23.05
CA PRO A 540 6.96 7.98 -22.96
C PRO A 540 5.96 7.31 -23.91
N ASN A 541 4.99 8.07 -24.44
CA ASN A 541 3.94 7.55 -25.32
C ASN A 541 4.29 7.66 -26.81
N ARG A 542 5.43 8.28 -27.16
CA ARG A 542 5.89 8.42 -28.54
C ARG A 542 6.04 7.09 -29.27
N ASN A 543 6.63 6.10 -28.60
CA ASN A 543 6.91 4.77 -29.16
C ASN A 543 6.72 3.70 -28.08
N VAL A 544 5.49 3.19 -27.97
CA VAL A 544 5.13 2.15 -26.97
C VAL A 544 5.09 0.77 -27.65
N ASP A 545 5.95 -0.12 -27.17
CA ASP A 545 5.93 -1.54 -27.54
C ASP A 545 4.59 -2.18 -27.14
N HIS A 546 4.06 -3.08 -27.97
CA HIS A 546 2.79 -3.75 -27.73
C HIS A 546 2.71 -4.42 -26.35
N ALA A 547 3.83 -4.96 -25.83
CA ALA A 547 3.88 -5.60 -24.53
C ALA A 547 3.67 -4.63 -23.35
N PHE A 548 3.80 -3.32 -23.58
CA PHE A 548 3.69 -2.27 -22.55
C PHE A 548 2.54 -1.29 -22.79
N ARG A 549 1.64 -1.61 -23.74
CA ARG A 549 0.41 -0.85 -23.97
C ARG A 549 -0.63 -1.14 -22.91
N THR A 550 -1.30 -0.09 -22.43
CA THR A 550 -2.39 -0.23 -21.47
C THR A 550 -3.65 -0.75 -22.16
N ARG A 551 -4.52 -1.39 -21.37
CA ARG A 551 -5.87 -1.75 -21.78
C ARG A 551 -6.87 -1.01 -20.92
N LEU A 552 -7.85 -0.41 -21.59
CA LEU A 552 -9.06 0.09 -20.98
C LEU A 552 -10.10 -1.04 -20.96
N ILE A 553 -10.53 -1.42 -19.76
CA ILE A 553 -11.54 -2.41 -19.50
C ILE A 553 -12.82 -1.68 -19.12
N ILE A 554 -13.91 -2.00 -19.83
CA ILE A 554 -15.25 -1.52 -19.51
C ILE A 554 -15.99 -2.69 -18.88
N LEU A 555 -16.49 -2.49 -17.66
CA LEU A 555 -17.24 -3.49 -16.91
C LEU A 555 -18.73 -3.42 -17.24
N LYS A 556 -19.45 -4.52 -16.97
CA LYS A 556 -20.89 -4.65 -17.23
C LYS A 556 -21.74 -3.69 -16.40
N ASP A 557 -21.23 -3.20 -15.28
CA ASP A 557 -21.85 -2.16 -14.46
C ASP A 557 -21.52 -0.73 -14.94
N GLY A 558 -20.74 -0.60 -16.01
CA GLY A 558 -20.33 0.67 -16.61
C GLY A 558 -19.07 1.28 -16.00
N GLU A 559 -18.51 0.71 -14.92
CA GLU A 559 -17.22 1.14 -14.41
C GLU A 559 -16.12 0.87 -15.45
N THR A 560 -15.08 1.70 -15.44
CA THR A 560 -13.92 1.51 -16.29
C THR A 560 -12.67 1.34 -15.44
N ALA A 561 -11.87 0.34 -15.80
CA ALA A 561 -10.56 0.10 -15.22
C ALA A 561 -9.51 0.23 -16.32
N SER A 562 -8.33 0.73 -16.00
CA SER A 562 -7.24 0.81 -16.96
C SER A 562 -5.93 0.45 -16.33
N GLY A 563 -5.10 -0.26 -17.08
CA GLY A 563 -3.81 -0.70 -16.62
C GLY A 563 -3.06 -1.52 -17.66
N LEU A 564 -1.86 -1.93 -17.30
CA LEU A 564 -1.05 -2.83 -18.09
C LEU A 564 -1.44 -4.29 -17.78
N PRO A 565 -1.90 -5.09 -18.75
CA PRO A 565 -2.15 -6.51 -18.54
C PRO A 565 -0.86 -7.23 -18.13
N ARG A 566 -0.93 -8.05 -17.08
CA ARG A 566 0.23 -8.78 -16.53
C ARG A 566 0.16 -10.26 -16.85
N ARG A 567 -0.97 -10.87 -16.51
CA ARG A 567 -1.22 -12.31 -16.66
C ARG A 567 -2.70 -12.60 -16.52
N GLU A 568 -3.10 -13.77 -16.96
CA GLU A 568 -4.40 -14.35 -16.64
C GLU A 568 -4.22 -15.38 -15.52
N GLU A 569 -5.03 -15.29 -14.47
CA GLU A 569 -5.09 -16.24 -13.35
C GLU A 569 -6.50 -16.84 -13.31
N GLY A 570 -6.68 -18.00 -13.94
CA GLY A 570 -8.00 -18.64 -14.08
C GLY A 570 -9.01 -17.73 -14.81
N ASP A 571 -10.11 -17.43 -14.12
CA ASP A 571 -11.18 -16.55 -14.59
C ASP A 571 -10.89 -15.05 -14.36
N ALA A 572 -9.71 -14.68 -13.88
CA ALA A 572 -9.31 -13.30 -13.64
C ALA A 572 -8.22 -12.81 -14.61
N LEU A 573 -8.29 -11.54 -14.99
CA LEU A 573 -7.23 -10.78 -15.64
C LEU A 573 -6.51 -9.96 -14.58
N VAL A 574 -5.22 -10.22 -14.37
CA VAL A 574 -4.37 -9.41 -13.49
C VAL A 574 -3.78 -8.25 -14.30
N MET A 575 -4.00 -7.03 -13.83
CA MET A 575 -3.49 -5.80 -14.45
C MET A 575 -2.69 -4.98 -13.43
N ALA A 576 -1.82 -4.11 -13.91
CA ALA A 576 -1.10 -3.14 -13.09
C ALA A 576 -1.56 -1.71 -13.40
N ASN A 577 -1.85 -0.93 -12.37
CA ASN A 577 -2.25 0.48 -12.52
C ASN A 577 -1.01 1.41 -12.57
N ALA A 578 -1.23 2.70 -12.86
CA ALA A 578 -0.17 3.70 -12.93
C ALA A 578 0.62 3.93 -11.62
N LEU A 579 0.12 3.39 -10.50
CA LEU A 579 0.81 3.40 -9.21
C LEU A 579 1.77 2.20 -9.05
N GLY A 580 1.84 1.31 -10.04
CA GLY A 580 2.63 0.07 -9.97
C GLY A 580 1.99 -1.04 -9.15
N GLN A 581 0.71 -0.90 -8.80
CA GLN A 581 -0.03 -1.87 -8.00
C GLN A 581 -0.80 -2.83 -8.92
N GLU A 582 -0.74 -4.13 -8.61
CA GLU A 582 -1.57 -5.12 -9.29
C GLU A 582 -3.00 -5.13 -8.74
N PHE A 583 -3.96 -5.30 -9.63
CA PHE A 583 -5.35 -5.55 -9.31
C PHE A 583 -5.93 -6.60 -10.24
N MET A 584 -6.99 -7.27 -9.80
CA MET A 584 -7.64 -8.33 -10.56
C MET A 584 -8.99 -7.85 -11.08
N VAL A 585 -9.27 -8.17 -12.34
CA VAL A 585 -10.60 -8.00 -12.94
C VAL A 585 -11.13 -9.36 -13.32
N SER A 586 -12.30 -9.72 -12.80
CA SER A 586 -13.00 -10.95 -13.19
C SER A 586 -13.41 -10.84 -14.66
N LYS A 587 -13.01 -11.82 -15.49
CA LYS A 587 -13.33 -11.85 -16.92
C LYS A 587 -14.83 -11.90 -17.17
N LYS A 588 -15.61 -12.41 -16.22
CA LYS A 588 -17.07 -12.49 -16.29
C LYS A 588 -17.73 -11.12 -16.18
N ASP A 589 -17.06 -10.15 -15.55
CA ASP A 589 -17.59 -8.80 -15.34
C ASP A 589 -17.18 -7.84 -16.45
N ILE A 590 -16.27 -8.25 -17.34
CA ILE A 590 -15.83 -7.46 -18.49
C ILE A 590 -16.93 -7.43 -19.55
N ALA A 591 -17.34 -6.22 -19.93
CA ALA A 591 -18.20 -5.98 -21.08
C ALA A 591 -17.37 -5.76 -22.36
N GLU A 592 -16.29 -4.99 -22.28
CA GLU A 592 -15.44 -4.67 -23.42
C GLU A 592 -13.98 -4.45 -22.97
N GLN A 593 -13.02 -4.78 -23.84
CA GLN A 593 -11.61 -4.43 -23.66
C GLN A 593 -11.11 -3.66 -24.87
N ARG A 594 -10.43 -2.54 -24.64
CA ARG A 594 -9.81 -1.70 -25.68
C ARG A 594 -8.33 -1.57 -25.40
N GLU A 595 -7.50 -1.88 -26.38
CA GLU A 595 -6.07 -1.59 -26.32
C GLU A 595 -5.85 -0.09 -26.58
N SER A 596 -5.05 0.55 -25.73
CA SER A 596 -4.59 1.92 -25.93
C SER A 596 -3.24 1.91 -26.64
N ASN A 597 -2.91 3.01 -27.33
CA ASN A 597 -1.54 3.24 -27.81
C ASN A 597 -0.62 3.80 -26.72
N ASN A 598 -1.16 4.10 -25.53
CA ASN A 598 -0.43 4.70 -24.43
C ASN A 598 0.23 3.65 -23.54
N SER A 599 1.35 4.03 -22.95
CA SER A 599 2.02 3.29 -21.90
C SER A 599 1.42 3.60 -20.53
N LEU A 600 1.84 2.85 -19.52
CA LEU A 600 1.52 3.11 -18.12
C LEU A 600 2.41 4.22 -17.52
N MET A 601 3.45 4.68 -18.23
CA MET A 601 4.42 5.64 -17.73
C MET A 601 3.83 7.07 -17.77
N PRO A 602 3.87 7.83 -16.66
CA PRO A 602 3.40 9.22 -16.62
C PRO A 602 4.09 10.13 -17.64
N GLU A 603 3.31 10.98 -18.32
CA GLU A 603 3.81 11.95 -19.32
C GLU A 603 4.47 13.19 -18.69
N ASN A 604 4.33 13.38 -17.37
CA ASN A 604 4.72 14.61 -16.69
C ASN A 604 6.12 14.55 -16.04
N PHE A 605 6.92 13.51 -16.27
CA PHE A 605 8.27 13.43 -15.64
C PHE A 605 9.19 14.57 -16.06
N GLY A 606 9.03 15.06 -17.29
CA GLY A 606 9.77 16.22 -17.79
C GLY A 606 9.49 17.50 -16.99
N GLU A 607 8.32 17.61 -16.36
CA GLU A 607 7.93 18.76 -15.53
C GLU A 607 8.11 18.47 -14.03
N LEU A 608 7.92 17.19 -13.63
CA LEU A 608 8.04 16.74 -12.25
C LEU A 608 9.46 16.82 -11.70
N LEU A 609 10.47 16.56 -12.55
CA LEU A 609 11.87 16.56 -12.14
C LEU A 609 12.49 17.94 -12.40
N THR A 610 13.15 18.50 -11.38
CA THR A 610 14.01 19.68 -11.57
C THR A 610 15.15 19.36 -12.55
N PRO A 611 15.76 20.35 -13.23
CA PRO A 611 16.93 20.11 -14.08
C PRO A 611 18.07 19.34 -13.39
N GLY A 612 18.37 19.66 -12.12
CA GLY A 612 19.37 18.94 -11.34
C GLY A 612 19.00 17.47 -11.13
N GLN A 613 17.77 17.19 -10.68
CA GLN A 613 17.29 15.81 -10.47
C GLN A 613 17.25 15.00 -11.76
N PHE A 614 16.84 15.63 -12.88
CA PHE A 614 16.83 14.98 -14.19
C PHE A 614 18.27 14.64 -14.64
N ASN A 615 19.22 15.55 -14.44
CA ASN A 615 20.62 15.32 -14.75
C ASN A 615 21.23 14.21 -13.88
N ASP A 616 20.97 14.22 -12.58
CA ASP A 616 21.39 13.16 -11.65
C ASP A 616 20.82 11.80 -12.08
N LEU A 617 19.52 11.74 -12.44
CA LEU A 617 18.88 10.52 -12.96
C LEU A 617 19.54 10.03 -14.26
N LEU A 618 19.84 10.92 -15.20
CA LEU A 618 20.55 10.55 -16.42
C LEU A 618 21.95 10.02 -16.12
N ALA A 619 22.69 10.64 -15.19
CA ALA A 619 23.99 10.16 -14.77
C ALA A 619 23.92 8.76 -14.15
N PHE A 620 22.83 8.44 -13.45
CA PHE A 620 22.57 7.08 -12.95
C PHE A 620 22.31 6.08 -14.09
N LEU A 621 21.38 6.39 -15.00
CA LEU A 621 20.93 5.48 -16.07
C LEU A 621 21.96 5.27 -17.18
N LEU A 622 22.83 6.26 -17.41
CA LEU A 622 23.91 6.19 -18.40
C LEU A 622 25.13 5.40 -17.90
N ARG A 623 25.16 4.96 -16.63
CA ARG A 623 26.26 4.15 -16.13
C ARG A 623 26.35 2.83 -16.91
N PRO A 624 27.57 2.41 -17.33
CA PRO A 624 27.77 1.07 -17.84
C PRO A 624 27.31 0.05 -16.79
N ALA A 625 26.63 -1.01 -17.23
CA ALA A 625 26.24 -2.09 -16.32
C ALA A 625 27.50 -2.63 -15.61
N SER A 626 27.58 -2.45 -14.30
CA SER A 626 28.57 -3.15 -13.49
C SER A 626 28.30 -4.64 -13.66
N SER A 627 29.27 -5.39 -14.21
CA SER A 627 29.18 -6.84 -14.31
C SER A 627 28.77 -7.43 -12.97
N PRO A 628 27.84 -8.40 -12.92
CA PRO A 628 27.54 -9.08 -11.67
C PRO A 628 28.84 -9.66 -11.13
N GLY A 629 29.18 -9.31 -9.90
CA GLY A 629 30.30 -9.92 -9.18
C GLY A 629 30.17 -11.44 -9.23
N ARG A 630 31.31 -12.09 -9.50
CA ARG A 630 31.48 -13.55 -9.44
C ARG A 630 31.13 -14.11 -8.06
#